data_AF-A0A9X6Z634-F1
#
_entry.id   AF-A0A9X6Z634-F1
#
_cell.length_a   1.000
_cell.length_b   1.000
_cell.length_c   1.000
_cell.angle_alpha   90.00
_cell.angle_beta   90.00
_cell.angle_gamma   90.00
#
_symmetry.space_group_name_H-M   'P 1'
#
loop_
_entity.id
_entity.type
_entity.pdbx_description
1 polymer ?
#
loop_
_entity_poly.entity_id
_entity_poly.type
_entity_poly.pdbx_seq_one_letter_code
_entity_poly.pdbx_strand_id
1 'polypeptide(L)'
;MREGWVGLKKIICLYIDGDYFAYQKFKEKYNPEDFFNKMKKEGVTSKNLVIEDDCDETEVCVEVEIKEFSNVDEAFLEFLKFNFIHNSADDKNLYIVKEEEM
;
A
#
# COMPACT_ATOMS: atom_id res chain seq x y z
N MET A 1 -3.15 31.02 24.69
CA MET A 1 -4.28 30.40 23.95
C MET A 1 -3.80 29.03 23.55
N ARG A 2 -4.47 27.94 23.97
CA ARG A 2 -4.05 26.58 23.58
C ARG A 2 -4.51 26.38 22.14
N GLU A 3 -3.54 26.32 21.24
CA GLU A 3 -3.73 26.09 19.82
C GLU A 3 -4.54 24.81 19.58
N GLY A 4 -5.35 24.86 18.52
CA GLY A 4 -6.39 23.89 18.22
C GLY A 4 -5.88 22.46 18.25
N TRP A 5 -6.62 21.60 18.95
CA TRP A 5 -6.56 20.16 18.70
C TRP A 5 -7.05 19.94 17.27
N VAL A 6 -6.12 19.92 16.32
CA VAL A 6 -6.36 19.33 15.01
C VAL A 6 -6.56 17.85 15.27
N GLY A 7 -7.69 17.31 14.80
CA GLY A 7 -7.96 15.89 14.84
C GLY A 7 -6.74 15.09 14.39
N LEU A 8 -6.38 14.06 15.15
CA LEU A 8 -5.24 13.22 14.82
C LEU A 8 -5.53 12.49 13.49
N LYS A 9 -4.63 12.61 12.50
CA LYS A 9 -4.87 12.02 11.17
C LYS A 9 -4.78 10.49 11.24
N LYS A 10 -5.58 9.83 10.40
CA LYS A 10 -5.49 8.41 10.09
C LYS A 10 -5.15 8.22 8.62
N ILE A 11 -4.14 7.40 8.34
CA ILE A 11 -3.74 6.99 6.98
C ILE A 11 -3.95 5.49 6.84
N ILE A 12 -4.61 5.08 5.76
CA ILE A 12 -4.74 3.67 5.37
C ILE A 12 -4.07 3.48 4.02
N CYS A 13 -3.19 2.49 3.92
CA CYS A 13 -2.48 2.18 2.70
C CYS A 13 -2.45 0.68 2.40
N LEU A 14 -2.30 0.37 1.11
CA LEU A 14 -1.96 -0.96 0.61
C LEU A 14 -0.45 -1.02 0.41
N TYR A 15 0.21 -1.89 1.16
CA TYR A 15 1.62 -2.19 1.07
C TYR A 15 1.82 -3.42 0.20
N ILE A 16 2.70 -3.32 -0.78
CA ILE A 16 3.03 -4.40 -1.73
C ILE A 16 4.53 -4.65 -1.61
N ASP A 17 4.88 -5.84 -1.13
CA ASP A 17 6.25 -6.32 -0.98
C ASP A 17 6.53 -7.39 -2.03
N GLY A 18 7.63 -7.24 -2.74
CA GLY A 18 8.03 -8.10 -3.84
C GLY A 18 8.96 -7.34 -4.76
N ASP A 19 9.85 -8.07 -5.44
CA ASP A 19 10.83 -7.44 -6.30
C ASP A 19 10.18 -6.53 -7.36
N TYR A 20 10.97 -5.64 -7.98
CA TYR A 20 10.49 -4.75 -9.04
C TYR A 20 9.61 -5.47 -10.06
N PHE A 21 9.94 -6.70 -10.45
CA PHE A 21 9.18 -7.50 -11.41
C PHE A 21 7.84 -7.98 -10.85
N ALA A 22 7.82 -8.49 -9.62
CA ALA A 22 6.64 -8.91 -8.87
C ALA A 22 5.62 -7.77 -8.76
N TYR A 23 6.11 -6.56 -8.48
CA TYR A 23 5.29 -5.36 -8.41
C TYR A 23 4.69 -4.96 -9.76
N GLN A 24 5.47 -5.01 -10.85
CA GLN A 24 4.93 -4.74 -12.19
C GLN A 24 3.84 -5.74 -12.54
N LYS A 25 4.07 -7.03 -12.28
CA LYS A 25 3.09 -8.10 -12.53
C LYS A 25 1.82 -7.92 -11.71
N PHE A 26 1.94 -7.49 -10.46
CA PHE A 26 0.77 -7.11 -9.66
C PHE A 26 -0.04 -6.01 -10.34
N LYS A 27 0.60 -4.93 -10.82
CA LYS A 27 -0.10 -3.82 -11.47
C LYS A 27 -0.69 -4.17 -12.82
N GLU A 28 -0.09 -5.10 -13.55
CA GLU A 28 -0.64 -5.62 -14.81
C GLU A 28 -1.95 -6.39 -14.59
N LYS A 29 -2.03 -7.15 -13.48
CA LYS A 29 -3.15 -8.05 -13.20
C LYS A 29 -4.23 -7.42 -12.30
N TYR A 30 -3.85 -6.49 -11.44
CA TYR A 30 -4.72 -5.92 -10.41
C TYR A 30 -4.64 -4.40 -10.36
N ASN A 31 -5.79 -3.75 -10.22
CA ASN A 31 -5.86 -2.37 -9.78
C ASN A 31 -5.71 -2.33 -8.24
N PRO A 32 -4.75 -1.57 -7.67
CA PRO A 32 -4.52 -1.52 -6.22
C PRO A 32 -5.74 -1.09 -5.39
N GLU A 33 -6.55 -0.16 -5.90
CA GLU A 33 -7.74 0.33 -5.20
C GLU A 33 -8.85 -0.74 -5.15
N ASP A 34 -9.13 -1.37 -6.29
CA ASP A 34 -10.09 -2.49 -6.35
C ASP A 34 -9.63 -3.66 -5.49
N PHE A 35 -8.33 -3.95 -5.49
CA PHE A 35 -7.74 -5.02 -4.70
C PHE A 35 -7.87 -4.73 -3.19
N PHE A 36 -7.59 -3.50 -2.76
CA PHE A 36 -7.84 -3.06 -1.39
C PHE A 36 -9.30 -3.23 -0.99
N ASN A 37 -10.24 -2.77 -1.83
CA ASN A 37 -11.67 -2.86 -1.55
C ASN A 37 -12.13 -4.31 -1.43
N LYS A 38 -11.58 -5.20 -2.26
CA LYS A 38 -11.82 -6.65 -2.18
C LYS A 38 -11.30 -7.22 -0.87
N MET A 39 -10.05 -6.97 -0.50
CA MET A 39 -9.46 -7.43 0.77
C MET A 39 -10.28 -6.98 1.98
N LYS A 40 -10.68 -5.70 2.00
CA LYS A 40 -11.53 -5.14 3.05
C LYS A 40 -12.88 -5.84 3.13
N LYS A 41 -13.53 -6.11 1.99
CA LYS A 41 -14.80 -6.84 1.93
C LYS A 41 -14.66 -8.29 2.42
N GLU A 42 -13.53 -8.91 2.13
CA GLU A 42 -13.20 -10.27 2.59
C GLU A 42 -12.75 -10.30 4.06
N GLY A 43 -12.53 -9.14 4.70
CA GLY A 43 -12.02 -9.05 6.07
C GLY A 43 -10.55 -9.46 6.21
N VAL A 44 -9.79 -9.40 5.12
CA VAL A 44 -8.38 -9.81 5.04
C VAL A 44 -7.48 -8.59 5.10
N THR A 45 -6.45 -8.63 5.94
CA THR A 45 -5.48 -7.55 6.10
C THR A 45 -4.10 -7.87 5.51
N SER A 46 -3.78 -9.14 5.25
CA SER A 46 -2.54 -9.57 4.59
C SER A 46 -2.81 -10.77 3.70
N LYS A 47 -2.16 -10.84 2.54
CA LYS A 47 -2.29 -11.92 1.58
C LYS A 47 -1.04 -12.09 0.75
N ASN A 48 -0.55 -13.33 0.66
CA ASN A 48 0.43 -13.73 -0.34
C ASN A 48 -0.28 -14.10 -1.64
N LEU A 49 0.23 -13.58 -2.74
CA LEU A 49 -0.23 -13.87 -4.09
C LEU A 49 0.89 -14.54 -4.87
N VAL A 50 0.51 -15.50 -5.70
CA VAL A 50 1.38 -16.04 -6.74
C VAL A 50 0.80 -15.57 -8.07
N ILE A 51 1.60 -14.86 -8.84
CA ILE A 51 1.23 -14.32 -10.14
C ILE A 51 2.06 -15.05 -11.19
N GLU A 52 1.40 -15.90 -11.96
CA GLU A 52 2.00 -16.57 -13.13
C GLU A 52 2.28 -15.55 -14.24
N ASP A 53 3.44 -15.68 -14.89
CA ASP A 53 3.76 -14.99 -16.13
C ASP A 53 3.41 -15.87 -17.33
N ASP A 54 2.46 -15.40 -18.15
CA ASP A 54 2.02 -16.06 -19.38
C ASP A 54 3.15 -16.24 -20.42
N CYS A 55 4.24 -15.46 -20.33
CA CYS A 55 5.33 -15.47 -21.31
C CYS A 55 6.46 -16.46 -21.01
N ASP A 56 6.74 -16.75 -19.73
CA ASP A 56 7.95 -17.47 -19.32
C ASP A 56 7.69 -18.62 -18.32
N GLU A 57 6.42 -18.96 -18.04
CA GLU A 57 6.03 -19.97 -17.03
C GLU A 57 6.64 -19.73 -15.64
N THR A 58 7.08 -18.50 -15.37
CA THR A 58 7.65 -18.11 -14.08
C THR A 58 6.55 -17.62 -13.16
N GLU A 59 6.56 -18.10 -11.93
CA GLU A 59 5.68 -17.63 -10.86
C GLU A 59 6.39 -16.56 -10.05
N VAL A 60 5.70 -15.44 -9.79
CA VAL A 60 6.20 -14.39 -8.93
C VAL A 60 5.35 -14.27 -7.67
N CYS A 61 6.02 -14.26 -6.51
CA CYS A 61 5.36 -14.10 -5.22
C CYS A 61 5.26 -12.61 -4.87
N VAL A 62 4.06 -12.16 -4.52
CA VAL A 62 3.79 -10.81 -4.05
C VAL A 62 3.09 -10.89 -2.71
N GLU A 63 3.65 -10.25 -1.69
CA GLU A 63 2.98 -10.06 -0.41
C GLU A 63 2.23 -8.73 -0.40
N VAL A 64 0.96 -8.74 0.00
CA VAL A 64 0.10 -7.55 0.01
C VAL A 64 -0.51 -7.37 1.40
N GLU A 65 -0.35 -6.20 2.00
CA GLU A 65 -0.86 -5.87 3.32
C GLU A 65 -1.65 -4.56 3.35
N ILE A 66 -2.70 -4.49 4.16
CA ILE A 66 -3.35 -3.23 4.54
C ILE A 66 -2.67 -2.74 5.80
N LYS A 67 -2.05 -1.55 5.74
CA LYS A 67 -1.47 -0.88 6.90
C LYS A 67 -2.29 0.33 7.30
N GLU A 68 -2.52 0.46 8.59
CA GLU A 68 -3.25 1.59 9.19
C GLU A 68 -2.33 2.33 10.16
N PHE A 69 -2.22 3.64 9.96
CA PHE A 69 -1.47 4.52 10.84
C PHE A 69 -2.41 5.56 11.42
N SER A 70 -2.57 5.57 12.74
CA SER A 70 -3.35 6.56 13.47
C SER A 70 -2.42 7.52 14.20
N ASN A 71 -2.92 8.72 14.51
CA ASN A 71 -2.17 9.73 15.25
C ASN A 71 -0.90 10.19 14.54
N VAL A 72 -0.99 10.33 13.22
CA VAL A 72 0.11 10.77 12.38
C VAL A 72 -0.02 12.26 12.06
N ASP A 73 1.13 12.90 11.85
CA ASP A 73 1.21 14.29 11.39
C ASP A 73 1.46 14.37 9.88
N GLU A 74 1.51 15.60 9.36
CA GLU A 74 1.75 15.84 7.94
C GLU A 74 3.18 15.46 7.51
N ALA A 75 4.17 15.58 8.40
CA ALA A 75 5.54 15.17 8.12
C ALA A 75 5.66 13.65 7.92
N PHE A 76 4.86 12.86 8.64
CA PHE A 76 4.77 11.42 8.44
C PHE A 76 4.19 11.05 7.07
N LEU A 77 3.16 11.79 6.60
CA LEU A 77 2.60 11.61 5.26
C LEU A 77 3.64 11.91 4.19
N GLU A 78 4.38 13.02 4.31
CA GLU A 78 5.46 13.37 3.39
C GLU A 78 6.57 12.31 3.42
N PHE A 79 6.94 11.82 4.60
CA PHE A 79 7.89 10.73 4.75
C PHE A 79 7.44 9.46 3.99
N LEU A 80 6.17 9.08 4.10
CA LEU A 80 5.64 7.92 3.36
C LEU A 80 5.69 8.13 1.84
N LYS A 81 5.24 9.30 1.36
CA LYS A 81 5.24 9.65 -0.07
C LYS A 81 6.66 9.63 -0.64
N PHE A 82 7.62 10.20 0.08
CA PHE A 82 9.01 10.28 -0.36
C PHE A 82 9.70 8.91 -0.39
N ASN A 83 9.60 8.13 0.71
CA ASN A 83 10.41 6.92 0.86
C ASN A 83 9.82 5.68 0.18
N PHE A 84 8.49 5.62 0.00
CA PHE A 84 7.83 4.38 -0.46
C PHE A 84 6.97 4.55 -1.71
N ILE A 85 6.62 5.79 -2.09
CA ILE A 85 5.82 6.05 -3.29
C ILE A 85 6.70 6.62 -4.41
N HIS A 86 7.66 7.48 -4.08
CA HIS A 86 8.55 8.10 -5.07
C HIS A 86 9.86 7.33 -5.29
N ASN A 87 10.28 6.50 -4.34
CA ASN A 87 11.49 5.71 -4.49
C ASN A 87 11.19 4.38 -5.20
N SER A 88 11.05 4.43 -6.53
CA SER A 88 10.77 3.26 -7.38
C SER A 88 11.92 2.24 -7.47
N ALA A 89 13.01 2.46 -6.73
CA ALA A 89 14.18 1.60 -6.69
C ALA A 89 14.11 0.52 -5.60
N ASP A 90 13.19 0.65 -4.64
CA ASP A 90 12.96 -0.36 -3.61
C ASP A 90 11.84 -1.33 -4.04
N ASP A 91 12.02 -2.61 -3.70
CA ASP A 91 11.07 -3.71 -3.90
C ASP A 91 9.79 -3.59 -3.02
N LYS A 92 9.44 -2.36 -2.62
CA LYS A 92 8.44 -2.06 -1.61
C LYS A 92 7.64 -0.84 -2.04
N ASN A 93 6.37 -1.05 -2.33
CA ASN A 93 5.50 -0.01 -2.85
C ASN A 93 4.31 0.22 -1.91
N LEU A 94 4.03 1.49 -1.61
CA LEU A 94 2.87 1.90 -0.83
C LEU A 94 1.85 2.64 -1.71
N TYR A 95 0.59 2.25 -1.60
CA TYR A 95 -0.55 2.98 -2.16
C TYR A 95 -1.39 3.56 -1.02
N ILE A 96 -1.44 4.89 -0.91
CA ILE A 96 -2.33 5.56 0.05
C ILE A 96 -3.75 5.47 -0.50
N VAL A 97 -4.64 4.86 0.28
CA VAL A 97 -6.04 4.65 -0.11
C VAL A 97 -6.96 5.67 0.56
N LYS A 98 -6.68 6.04 1.82
CA LYS A 98 -7.51 6.99 2.57
C LYS A 98 -6.70 7.80 3.56
N GLU A 99 -7.05 9.08 3.65
CA GLU A 99 -6.57 10.03 4.65
C GLU A 99 -7.81 10.59 5.38
N GLU A 100 -7.84 10.52 6.71
CA GLU A 100 -8.96 11.02 7.53
C GLU A 100 -8.44 11.94 8.63
N GLU A 101 -9.12 13.06 8.85
CA GLU A 101 -9.00 13.84 10.09
C GLU A 101 -10.08 13.35 11.07
N MET A 102 -9.68 12.97 12.29
CA MET A 102 -10.60 12.45 13.32
C MET A 102 -11.30 13.53 14.13
#